data_AF-A0A4X2M792-F1
#
_entry.id   AF-A0A4X2M792-F1
#
_cell.length_a   1.000
_cell.length_b   1.000
_cell.length_c   1.000
_cell.angle_alpha   90.00
_cell.angle_beta   90.00
_cell.angle_gamma   90.00
#
_symmetry.space_group_name_H-M   'P 1'
#
loop_
_entity.id
_entity.type
_entity.pdbx_description
1 polymer ?
#
loop_
_entity_poly.entity_id
_entity_poly.type
_entity_poly.pdbx_seq_one_letter_code
_entity_poly.pdbx_strand_id
1 'polypeptide(L)'
;MFLCKMKAIKTFKIILKLYIIYKIIFLYVVASVDLTNEPTINVTNTGVNIENHVQKEDDSTFSLITWNIDGLDIHSLQDRAKSVCEYLALYTPDVVFLQEVIPPYYNYLKKRATSYTIISGNEDGYFTVVMLKKSRVKLISYEITPFPTTQMMRNLLCVHVSELVKKLPSFL
;
A
#
# COMPACT_ATOMS: atom_id res chain seq x y z
N MET A 1 -1.18 -2.78 11.04
CA MET A 1 -0.72 -1.93 9.93
C MET A 1 0.80 -1.92 9.95
N PHE A 2 1.46 -2.39 8.88
CA PHE A 2 2.91 -2.26 8.73
C PHE A 2 3.19 -1.25 7.61
N LEU A 3 3.79 -0.10 7.98
CA LEU A 3 4.23 0.94 7.05
C LEU A 3 5.76 0.86 6.91
N CYS A 4 6.23 0.58 5.70
CA CYS A 4 7.66 0.52 5.39
C CYS A 4 8.03 1.64 4.42
N LYS A 5 8.99 2.51 4.79
CA LYS A 5 9.61 3.48 3.87
C LYS A 5 10.92 2.88 3.36
N MET A 6 11.00 2.60 2.05
CA MET A 6 12.20 2.09 1.42
C MET A 6 12.91 3.21 0.63
N LYS A 7 14.22 3.34 0.83
CA LYS A 7 15.08 4.27 0.08
C LYS A 7 15.43 3.64 -1.28
N ALA A 8 15.22 4.39 -2.36
CA ALA A 8 15.36 3.89 -3.73
C ALA A 8 16.78 3.39 -4.04
N ILE A 9 16.94 2.09 -4.37
CA ILE A 9 18.18 1.51 -4.88
C ILE A 9 17.87 0.78 -6.19
N LYS A 10 18.54 1.19 -7.28
CA LYS A 10 18.21 0.94 -8.69
C LYS A 10 18.40 -0.49 -9.24
N THR A 11 18.49 -1.55 -8.43
CA THR A 11 18.75 -2.91 -8.96
C THR A 11 18.04 -4.04 -8.19
N PHE A 12 16.71 -3.98 -8.10
CA PHE A 12 15.91 -4.94 -7.31
C PHE A 12 15.44 -6.20 -8.06
N LYS A 13 15.85 -6.41 -9.32
CA LYS A 13 15.15 -7.32 -10.24
C LYS A 13 15.54 -8.81 -10.19
N ILE A 14 16.53 -9.24 -9.40
CA ILE A 14 17.01 -10.66 -9.46
C ILE A 14 17.04 -11.37 -8.09
N ILE A 15 17.14 -10.69 -6.95
CA ILE A 15 17.22 -11.35 -5.64
C ILE A 15 15.84 -11.71 -5.06
N LEU A 16 14.77 -11.09 -5.57
CA LEU A 16 13.42 -11.26 -5.03
C LEU A 16 12.76 -12.61 -5.39
N LYS A 17 13.17 -13.28 -6.47
CA LYS A 17 12.50 -14.51 -6.92
C LYS A 17 12.87 -15.78 -6.12
N LEU A 18 14.05 -15.85 -5.51
CA LEU A 18 14.46 -17.04 -4.72
C LEU A 18 14.17 -16.90 -3.22
N TYR A 19 13.98 -15.66 -2.74
CA TYR A 19 13.84 -15.33 -1.32
C TYR A 19 12.38 -15.27 -0.84
N ILE A 20 11.42 -15.22 -1.78
CA ILE A 20 9.98 -15.10 -1.50
C ILE A 20 9.37 -16.43 -1.03
N ILE A 21 9.83 -17.60 -1.50
CA ILE A 21 9.16 -18.87 -1.15
C ILE A 21 9.45 -19.33 0.30
N TYR A 22 10.66 -19.08 0.83
CA TYR A 22 11.05 -19.55 2.17
C TYR A 22 10.82 -18.53 3.31
N LYS A 23 10.50 -17.26 3.01
CA LYS A 23 10.41 -16.16 4.02
C LYS A 23 8.98 -15.62 4.24
N ILE A 24 7.98 -16.20 3.59
CA ILE A 24 6.56 -15.81 3.74
C ILE A 24 5.98 -16.13 5.14
N ILE A 25 6.66 -16.97 5.96
CA ILE A 25 6.13 -17.39 7.26
C ILE A 25 6.95 -16.87 8.48
N PHE A 26 8.25 -16.54 8.36
CA PHE A 26 9.10 -16.33 9.56
C PHE A 26 9.61 -14.90 9.86
N LEU A 27 9.66 -13.94 8.91
CA LEU A 27 10.29 -12.63 9.22
C LEU A 27 9.29 -11.50 9.44
N TYR A 28 8.63 -11.55 10.60
CA TYR A 28 7.77 -10.51 11.13
C TYR A 28 8.53 -9.41 11.92
N VAL A 29 9.88 -9.33 11.94
CA VAL A 29 10.56 -8.60 13.06
C VAL A 29 11.68 -7.58 12.73
N VAL A 30 12.38 -7.56 11.60
CA VAL A 30 13.60 -6.70 11.51
C VAL A 30 13.55 -5.68 10.36
N ALA A 31 12.85 -4.57 10.61
CA ALA A 31 13.19 -3.18 10.22
C ALA A 31 11.94 -2.28 10.35
N SER A 32 11.38 -2.18 11.57
CA SER A 32 10.37 -1.16 11.88
C SER A 32 11.10 0.14 12.23
N VAL A 33 10.68 1.26 11.63
CA VAL A 33 10.91 2.58 12.24
C VAL A 33 9.75 2.82 13.19
N ASP A 34 10.09 3.22 14.41
CA ASP A 34 9.15 3.52 15.48
C ASP A 34 8.24 4.69 15.11
N LEU A 35 6.92 4.53 15.30
CA LEU A 35 5.90 5.55 15.08
C LEU A 35 5.45 6.20 16.41
N THR A 36 6.13 5.98 17.54
CA THR A 36 5.78 6.61 18.83
C THR A 36 6.08 8.11 18.92
N ASN A 37 6.61 8.73 17.87
CA ASN A 37 6.79 10.19 17.85
C ASN A 37 5.45 10.86 17.49
N GLU A 38 4.55 10.92 18.47
CA GLU A 38 3.42 11.85 18.47
C GLU A 38 3.95 13.28 18.26
N PRO A 39 3.37 14.08 17.34
CA PRO A 39 3.72 15.49 17.25
C PRO A 39 3.23 16.18 18.53
N THR A 40 4.16 16.63 19.36
CA THR A 40 3.85 17.49 20.51
C THR A 40 3.32 18.82 19.99
N ILE A 41 2.00 19.00 20.06
CA ILE A 41 1.36 20.30 19.88
C ILE A 41 1.65 21.12 21.14
N ASN A 42 2.71 21.93 21.11
CA ASN A 42 2.91 22.95 22.12
C ASN A 42 1.85 24.02 21.91
N VAL A 43 0.75 23.92 22.67
CA VAL A 43 -0.23 25.00 22.79
C VAL A 43 0.39 26.12 23.61
N THR A 44 1.09 27.02 22.92
CA THR A 44 1.30 28.38 23.41
C THR A 44 0.42 29.31 22.59
N ASN A 45 -0.44 30.01 23.32
CA ASN A 45 -1.43 30.95 22.81
C ASN A 45 -0.86 31.97 21.80
N THR A 46 -1.75 32.39 20.90
CA THR A 46 -1.68 33.52 19.95
C THR A 46 -1.13 33.23 18.55
N GLY A 47 -2.04 33.32 17.55
CA GLY A 47 -1.71 33.44 16.13
C GLY A 47 -1.97 32.19 15.29
N VAL A 48 -3.19 32.03 14.78
CA VAL A 48 -3.51 31.01 13.77
C VAL A 48 -2.84 31.41 12.44
N ASN A 49 -1.70 30.81 12.12
CA ASN A 49 -1.22 30.67 10.75
C ASN A 49 -1.49 29.22 10.33
N ILE A 50 -2.54 29.02 9.53
CA ILE A 50 -2.80 27.73 8.87
C ILE A 50 -1.78 27.64 7.72
N GLU A 51 -0.57 27.21 8.04
CA GLU A 51 0.35 26.71 7.04
C GLU A 51 -0.20 25.35 6.58
N ASN A 52 -0.76 25.33 5.38
CA ASN A 52 -1.10 24.11 4.67
C ASN A 52 0.16 23.26 4.55
N HIS A 53 0.32 22.30 5.47
CA HIS A 53 1.39 21.31 5.44
C HIS A 53 1.11 20.30 4.33
N VAL A 54 1.12 20.78 3.08
CA VAL A 54 1.25 19.94 1.89
C VAL A 54 2.60 19.28 2.06
N GLN A 55 2.61 18.01 2.49
CA GLN A 55 3.82 17.21 2.49
C GLN A 55 4.31 17.20 1.04
N LYS A 56 5.37 17.97 0.79
CA LYS A 56 6.07 17.99 -0.47
C LYS A 56 6.48 16.56 -0.74
N GLU A 57 6.00 15.97 -1.84
CA GLU A 57 6.36 14.62 -2.25
C GLU A 57 7.90 14.54 -2.29
N ASP A 58 8.50 13.90 -1.29
CA ASP A 58 9.93 13.61 -1.29
C ASP A 58 10.14 12.51 -2.33
N ASP A 59 10.45 12.93 -3.56
CA ASP A 59 10.72 12.08 -4.71
C ASP A 59 11.84 11.06 -4.46
N SER A 60 12.57 11.13 -3.33
CA SER A 60 13.63 10.19 -2.98
C SER A 60 13.16 8.93 -2.24
N THR A 61 11.92 8.91 -1.73
CA THR A 61 11.41 7.78 -0.92
C THR A 61 10.24 7.06 -1.58
N PHE A 62 10.28 5.72 -1.52
CA PHE A 62 9.20 4.86 -2.01
C PHE A 62 8.51 4.21 -0.80
N SER A 63 7.21 4.46 -0.67
CA SER A 63 6.43 4.13 0.52
C SER A 63 5.46 2.99 0.28
N LEU A 64 5.37 2.08 1.25
CA LEU A 64 4.61 0.84 1.10
C LEU A 64 3.82 0.51 2.37
N ILE A 65 2.56 0.12 2.20
CA ILE A 65 1.74 -0.46 3.26
C ILE A 65 1.43 -1.91 2.91
N THR A 66 1.52 -2.81 3.89
CA THR A 66 0.88 -4.13 3.82
C THR A 66 -0.10 -4.30 4.99
N TRP A 67 -1.29 -4.80 4.69
CA TRP A 67 -2.34 -4.93 5.69
C TRP A 67 -3.31 -6.08 5.37
N ASN A 68 -3.38 -7.07 6.25
CA ASN A 68 -4.53 -7.96 6.32
C ASN A 68 -5.69 -7.21 6.99
N ILE A 69 -6.70 -6.86 6.20
CA ILE A 69 -7.81 -6.02 6.62
C ILE A 69 -8.99 -6.82 7.19
N ASP A 70 -8.86 -8.15 7.25
CA ASP A 70 -9.85 -9.06 7.84
C ASP A 70 -11.27 -8.78 7.32
N GLY A 71 -11.43 -8.78 6.00
CA GLY A 71 -12.73 -8.55 5.37
C GLY A 71 -13.71 -9.71 5.58
N LEU A 72 -13.25 -10.81 6.15
CA LEU A 72 -14.09 -11.96 6.53
C LEU A 72 -14.92 -11.67 7.79
N ASP A 73 -14.42 -10.83 8.71
CA ASP A 73 -15.22 -10.33 9.82
C ASP A 73 -16.30 -9.34 9.35
N ILE A 74 -17.56 -9.74 9.43
CA ILE A 74 -18.68 -8.90 9.02
C ILE A 74 -19.01 -7.79 10.04
N HIS A 75 -18.50 -7.89 11.27
CA HIS A 75 -18.77 -6.91 12.31
C HIS A 75 -18.16 -5.55 11.94
N SER A 76 -19.01 -4.53 11.89
CA SER A 76 -18.65 -3.15 11.56
C SER A 76 -17.82 -3.02 10.26
N LEU A 77 -18.00 -3.94 9.30
CA LEU A 77 -17.20 -4.02 8.08
C LEU A 77 -17.13 -2.68 7.32
N GLN A 78 -18.25 -1.96 7.26
CA GLN A 78 -18.33 -0.66 6.58
C GLN A 78 -17.50 0.42 7.30
N ASP A 79 -17.52 0.46 8.62
CA ASP A 79 -16.75 1.41 9.41
C ASP A 79 -15.26 1.08 9.33
N ARG A 80 -14.89 -0.21 9.42
CA ARG A 80 -13.51 -0.66 9.21
C ARG A 80 -13.01 -0.32 7.80
N ALA A 81 -13.84 -0.50 6.78
CA ALA A 81 -13.53 -0.11 5.40
C ALA A 81 -13.34 1.39 5.22
N LYS A 82 -14.19 2.19 5.87
CA LYS A 82 -14.04 3.64 5.91
C LYS A 82 -12.72 4.03 6.56
N SER A 83 -12.40 3.50 7.73
CA SER A 83 -11.14 3.78 8.42
C SER A 83 -9.92 3.39 7.60
N VAL A 84 -9.91 2.24 6.92
CA VAL A 84 -8.81 1.85 6.02
C VAL A 84 -8.62 2.90 4.92
N CYS A 85 -9.70 3.35 4.26
CA CYS A 85 -9.60 4.41 3.26
C CYS A 85 -9.09 5.75 3.83
N GLU A 86 -9.48 6.10 5.05
CA GLU A 86 -8.97 7.30 5.75
C GLU A 86 -7.46 7.18 6.00
N TYR A 87 -6.97 6.02 6.44
CA TYR A 87 -5.55 5.75 6.59
C TYR A 87 -4.78 5.84 5.27
N LEU A 88 -5.33 5.30 4.18
CA LEU A 88 -4.74 5.39 2.85
C LEU A 88 -4.70 6.84 2.33
N ALA A 89 -5.70 7.66 2.67
CA ALA A 89 -5.73 9.07 2.34
C ALA A 89 -4.79 9.91 3.20
N LEU A 90 -4.57 9.52 4.46
CA LEU A 90 -3.67 10.22 5.38
C LEU A 90 -2.20 10.00 5.00
N TYR A 91 -1.79 8.75 4.79
CA TYR A 91 -0.39 8.43 4.51
C TYR A 91 -0.04 8.46 3.02
N THR A 92 -1.03 8.28 2.14
CA THR A 92 -0.88 8.30 0.68
C THR A 92 0.29 7.45 0.13
N PRO A 93 0.45 6.18 0.57
CA PRO A 93 1.56 5.34 0.15
C PRO A 93 1.64 5.16 -1.37
N ASP A 94 2.82 4.85 -1.90
CA ASP A 94 3.00 4.57 -3.33
C ASP A 94 2.39 3.22 -3.72
N VAL A 95 2.52 2.22 -2.84
CA VAL A 95 2.00 0.87 -3.02
C VAL A 95 1.30 0.38 -1.76
N VAL A 96 0.17 -0.29 -1.93
CA VAL A 96 -0.57 -0.96 -0.84
C VAL A 96 -0.79 -2.43 -1.21
N PHE A 97 -0.45 -3.33 -0.30
CA PHE A 97 -0.83 -4.74 -0.36
C PHE A 97 -1.91 -5.01 0.68
N LEU A 98 -3.07 -5.48 0.23
CA LEU A 98 -4.15 -5.89 1.11
C LEU A 98 -4.34 -7.40 1.05
N GLN A 99 -4.63 -8.01 2.20
CA GLN A 99 -5.07 -9.41 2.30
C GLN A 99 -6.47 -9.47 2.92
N GLU A 100 -7.17 -10.58 2.65
CA GLU A 100 -8.56 -10.82 3.10
C GLU A 100 -9.55 -9.76 2.62
N VAL A 101 -9.35 -9.28 1.39
CA VAL A 101 -10.33 -8.41 0.72
C VAL A 101 -11.47 -9.28 0.17
N ILE A 102 -12.71 -8.85 0.37
CA ILE A 102 -13.91 -9.47 -0.22
C ILE A 102 -14.58 -8.54 -1.26
N PRO A 103 -15.45 -9.02 -2.16
CA PRO A 103 -16.02 -8.21 -3.25
C PRO A 103 -16.73 -6.91 -2.80
N PRO A 104 -17.52 -6.88 -1.70
CA PRO A 104 -18.08 -5.64 -1.19
C PRO A 104 -17.01 -4.60 -0.79
N TYR A 105 -15.94 -5.06 -0.14
CA TYR A 105 -14.82 -4.22 0.29
C TYR A 105 -14.04 -3.71 -0.94
N TYR A 106 -13.77 -4.58 -1.91
CA TYR A 106 -13.13 -4.21 -3.18
C TYR A 106 -13.91 -3.11 -3.92
N ASN A 107 -15.25 -3.23 -3.97
CA ASN A 107 -16.11 -2.20 -4.55
C ASN A 107 -16.06 -0.89 -3.76
N TYR A 108 -15.97 -0.94 -2.44
CA TYR A 108 -15.78 0.24 -1.60
C TYR A 108 -14.43 0.93 -1.89
N LEU A 109 -13.33 0.16 -1.96
CA LEU A 109 -12.00 0.68 -2.30
C LEU A 109 -12.00 1.38 -3.66
N LYS A 110 -12.59 0.77 -4.70
CA LYS A 110 -12.71 1.40 -6.03
C LYS A 110 -13.44 2.75 -5.99
N LYS A 111 -14.45 2.89 -5.13
CA LYS A 111 -15.22 4.13 -4.97
C LYS A 111 -14.47 5.22 -4.20
N ARG A 112 -13.62 4.85 -3.23
CA ARG A 112 -13.04 5.79 -2.25
C ARG A 112 -11.56 6.07 -2.49
N ALA A 113 -10.78 5.10 -2.94
CA ALA A 113 -9.36 5.20 -3.21
C ALA A 113 -9.08 5.46 -4.71
N THR A 114 -9.74 6.47 -5.27
CA THR A 114 -9.74 6.76 -6.72
C THR A 114 -8.36 7.18 -7.28
N SER A 115 -7.46 7.64 -6.41
CA SER A 115 -6.07 7.96 -6.74
C SER A 115 -5.19 6.72 -6.98
N TYR A 116 -5.72 5.51 -6.75
CA TYR A 116 -5.00 4.26 -6.96
C TYR A 116 -5.55 3.47 -8.14
N THR A 117 -4.64 2.79 -8.84
CA THR A 117 -4.97 1.66 -9.72
C THR A 117 -5.02 0.40 -8.85
N ILE A 118 -6.12 -0.35 -8.91
CA ILE A 118 -6.38 -1.48 -8.01
C ILE A 118 -6.41 -2.78 -8.80
N ILE A 119 -5.55 -3.73 -8.44
CA ILE A 119 -5.41 -5.05 -9.06
C ILE A 119 -5.83 -6.11 -8.03
N SER A 120 -6.78 -6.97 -8.37
CA SER A 120 -7.21 -8.07 -7.49
C SER A 120 -6.53 -9.38 -7.86
N GLY A 121 -6.28 -10.23 -6.86
CA GLY A 121 -5.73 -11.58 -7.04
C GLY A 121 -6.80 -12.63 -7.30
N ASN A 122 -8.08 -12.29 -7.16
CA ASN A 122 -9.23 -13.14 -7.49
C ASN A 122 -10.48 -12.26 -7.70
N GLU A 123 -11.60 -12.89 -8.06
CA GLU A 123 -12.90 -12.21 -8.22
C GLU A 123 -13.89 -12.58 -7.11
N ASP A 124 -13.78 -13.81 -6.58
CA ASP A 124 -14.71 -14.37 -5.59
C ASP A 124 -14.03 -14.72 -4.26
N GLY A 125 -14.86 -14.93 -3.23
CA GLY A 125 -14.40 -15.29 -1.89
C GLY A 125 -13.61 -14.16 -1.23
N TYR A 126 -12.46 -14.50 -0.63
CA TYR A 126 -11.50 -13.52 -0.15
C TYR A 126 -10.19 -13.64 -0.91
N PHE A 127 -9.54 -12.50 -1.13
CA PHE A 127 -8.36 -12.43 -1.98
C PHE A 127 -7.42 -11.31 -1.57
N THR A 128 -6.28 -11.27 -2.24
CA THR A 128 -5.29 -10.20 -2.11
C THR A 128 -5.57 -9.09 -3.11
N VAL A 129 -5.19 -7.87 -2.77
CA VAL A 129 -5.28 -6.71 -3.65
C VAL A 129 -3.97 -5.94 -3.62
N VAL A 130 -3.54 -5.46 -4.78
CA VAL A 130 -2.44 -4.51 -4.91
C VAL A 130 -3.00 -3.17 -5.38
N MET A 131 -2.68 -2.09 -4.68
CA MET A 131 -3.05 -0.72 -5.06
C MET A 131 -1.80 0.08 -5.38
N LEU A 132 -1.81 0.76 -6.53
CA LEU A 132 -0.68 1.53 -7.06
C LEU A 132 -1.08 3.00 -7.20
N LYS A 133 -0.33 3.91 -6.56
CA LYS A 133 -0.63 5.36 -6.61
C LYS A 133 -0.42 5.88 -8.03
N LYS A 134 -1.51 6.32 -8.68
CA LYS A 134 -1.51 6.69 -10.12
C LYS A 134 -0.51 7.79 -10.48
N SER A 135 -0.24 8.71 -9.55
CA SER A 135 0.69 9.82 -9.78
C SER A 135 2.16 9.40 -9.81
N ARG A 136 2.51 8.25 -9.23
CA ARG A 136 3.91 7.83 -9.01
C ARG A 136 4.24 6.45 -9.58
N VAL A 137 3.24 5.57 -9.74
CA VAL A 137 3.46 4.18 -10.11
C VAL A 137 2.56 3.79 -11.28
N LYS A 138 3.17 3.39 -12.39
CA LYS A 138 2.48 2.87 -13.58
C LYS A 138 2.57 1.35 -13.60
N LEU A 139 1.43 0.69 -13.77
CA LEU A 139 1.34 -0.74 -14.02
C LEU A 139 1.86 -1.06 -15.43
N ILE A 140 2.76 -2.03 -15.53
CA ILE A 140 3.24 -2.60 -16.80
C ILE A 140 2.44 -3.88 -17.10
N SER A 141 2.39 -4.80 -16.14
CA SER A 141 1.68 -6.07 -16.22
C SER A 141 1.50 -6.67 -14.83
N TYR A 142 0.71 -7.74 -14.71
CA TYR A 142 0.59 -8.52 -13.50
C TYR A 142 0.43 -10.00 -13.83
N GLU A 143 0.77 -10.87 -12.89
CA GLU A 143 0.66 -12.32 -12.97
C GLU A 143 0.05 -12.87 -11.68
N ILE A 144 -0.79 -13.90 -11.80
CA ILE A 144 -1.37 -14.63 -10.66
C ILE A 144 -0.88 -16.07 -10.76
N THR A 145 -0.09 -16.50 -9.78
CA THR A 145 0.40 -17.87 -9.68
C THR A 145 -0.45 -18.64 -8.66
N PRO A 146 -1.20 -19.69 -9.06
CA PRO A 146 -2.02 -20.47 -8.14
C PRO A 146 -1.15 -21.30 -7.19
N PHE A 147 -1.68 -21.62 -6.01
CA PHE A 147 -1.10 -22.61 -5.11
C PHE A 147 -1.94 -23.90 -5.16
N PRO A 148 -1.55 -24.94 -5.93
CA PRO A 148 -2.43 -26.08 -6.24
C PRO A 148 -2.90 -26.89 -5.02
N THR A 149 -2.12 -26.86 -3.93
CA THR A 149 -2.40 -27.62 -2.70
C THR A 149 -3.14 -26.80 -1.63
N THR A 150 -3.51 -25.55 -1.93
CA THR A 150 -4.20 -24.71 -0.95
C THR A 150 -5.64 -25.17 -0.71
N GLN A 151 -6.05 -25.17 0.56
CA GLN A 151 -7.46 -25.33 0.95
C GLN A 151 -8.13 -23.97 1.28
N MET A 152 -7.40 -22.88 1.06
CA MET A 152 -7.75 -21.53 1.51
C MET A 152 -7.75 -20.51 0.36
N MET A 153 -7.93 -20.97 -0.88
CA MET A 153 -8.01 -20.13 -2.09
C MET A 153 -6.82 -19.16 -2.29
N ARG A 154 -5.66 -19.48 -1.70
CA ARG A 154 -4.47 -18.62 -1.75
C ARG A 154 -3.79 -18.70 -3.12
N ASN A 155 -3.24 -17.57 -3.56
CA ASN A 155 -2.37 -17.46 -4.73
C ASN A 155 -1.28 -16.42 -4.47
N LEU A 156 -0.35 -16.30 -5.41
CA LEU A 156 0.63 -15.22 -5.46
C LEU A 156 0.24 -14.22 -6.55
N LEU A 157 -0.18 -13.02 -6.15
CA LEU A 157 -0.36 -11.88 -7.03
C LEU A 157 0.96 -11.09 -7.13
N CYS A 158 1.54 -11.03 -8.32
CA CYS A 158 2.75 -10.28 -8.62
C CYS A 158 2.43 -9.17 -9.62
N VAL A 159 2.90 -7.94 -9.36
CA VAL A 159 2.72 -6.79 -10.25
C VAL A 159 4.08 -6.29 -10.73
N HIS A 160 4.16 -5.99 -12.02
CA HIS A 160 5.31 -5.34 -12.64
C HIS A 160 4.99 -3.87 -12.85
N VAL A 161 5.83 -3.00 -12.31
CA VAL A 161 5.58 -1.55 -12.28
C VAL A 161 6.80 -0.75 -12.74
N SER A 162 6.55 0.47 -13.18
CA SER A 162 7.57 1.51 -13.39
C SER A 162 7.23 2.74 -12.58
N GLU A 163 8.25 3.37 -12.00
CA GLU A 163 8.12 4.67 -11.35
C GLU A 163 7.95 5.78 -12.38
N LEU A 164 7.00 6.69 -12.14
CA LEU A 164 6.78 7.90 -12.90
C LEU A 164 7.67 9.00 -12.33
N VAL A 165 8.92 9.06 -12.76
CA VAL A 165 9.78 10.19 -12.44
C VAL A 165 9.23 11.43 -13.15
N LYS A 166 8.90 12.49 -12.41
CA LYS A 166 8.58 13.79 -13.00
C LYS A 166 9.84 14.25 -13.76
N LYS A 167 9.78 14.26 -15.10
CA LYS A 167 10.80 14.97 -15.90
C LYS A 167 10.78 16.42 -15.42
N LEU A 168 11.88 16.90 -14.85
CA LEU A 168 12.12 18.33 -14.67
C LEU A 168 11.86 19.01 -16.02
N PRO A 169 11.11 20.12 -16.08
CA PRO A 169 10.99 20.89 -17.30
C PRO A 169 12.41 21.25 -17.75
N SER A 170 12.78 20.83 -18.96
CA SER A 170 14.00 21.30 -19.61
C SER A 170 13.83 22.79 -19.84
N PHE A 171 14.50 23.61 -19.03
CA PHE A 171 14.71 25.02 -19.36
C PHE A 171 15.65 25.04 -20.56
N LEU A 172 15.09 25.28 -21.74
CA LEU A 172 15.78 25.68 -22.97
C LEU A 172 15.06 26.90 -23.51
#